data_AF-A0A1Q8IKX1-F1
#
_entry.id   AF-A0A1Q8IKX1-F1
#
_cell.length_a   1.000
_cell.length_b   1.000
_cell.length_c   1.000
_cell.angle_alpha   90.00
_cell.angle_beta   90.00
_cell.angle_gamma   90.00
#
_symmetry.space_group_name_H-M   'P 1'
#
loop_
_entity.id
_entity.type
_entity.pdbx_description
1 polymer ?
#
loop_
_entity_poly.entity_id
_entity_poly.type
_entity_poly.pdbx_seq_one_letter_code
_entity_poly.pdbx_strand_id
1 'polypeptide(L)' 'MSRYQFEADLTHLEQIIPLLLRGNPLALSYWRRRVSSLSAQQGLLPDGNRRLTRLLQVFEEVERALILGKPTAGRPPR' A
#
# COMPACT_ATOMS: atom_id res chain seq x y z
N MET A 1 14.43 -7.10 13.12
CA MET A 1 13.06 -7.66 13.03
C MET A 1 13.18 -9.18 12.95
N SER A 2 12.34 -9.92 13.67
CA SER A 2 12.27 -11.39 13.54
C SER A 2 11.40 -11.80 12.35
N ARG A 3 11.56 -13.04 11.86
CA ARG A 3 10.71 -13.60 10.79
C ARG A 3 9.21 -13.52 11.13
N TYR A 4 8.84 -13.83 12.38
CA TYR A 4 7.46 -13.76 12.83
C TYR A 4 6.88 -12.33 12.74
N GLN A 5 7.68 -11.34 13.15
CA GLN A 5 7.26 -9.95 13.12
C GLN A 5 7.17 -9.41 11.69
N PHE A 6 8.05 -9.87 10.80
CA PHE A 6 7.96 -9.60 9.37
C PHE A 6 6.66 -10.12 8.76
N GLU A 7 6.33 -11.38 9.06
CA GLU A 7 5.15 -12.05 8.53
C GLU A 7 3.86 -11.38 9.03
N ALA A 8 3.84 -10.97 10.30
CA ALA A 8 2.74 -10.21 10.89
C ALA A 8 2.57 -8.84 10.21
N ASP A 9 3.65 -8.09 10.02
CA ASP A 9 3.64 -6.80 9.32
C ASP A 9 3.17 -6.95 7.87
N LEU A 10 3.64 -7.97 7.15
CA LEU A 10 3.23 -8.29 5.79
C LEU A 10 1.73 -8.59 5.70
N THR A 11 1.24 -9.44 6.61
CA THR A 11 -0.17 -9.82 6.68
C THR A 11 -1.05 -8.62 7.01
N HIS A 12 -0.60 -7.77 7.92
CA HIS A 12 -1.30 -6.53 8.23
C HIS A 12 -1.41 -5.61 7.01
N LEU A 13 -0.31 -5.45 6.25
CA LEU A 13 -0.29 -4.64 5.03
C LEU A 13 -1.25 -5.17 3.95
N GLU A 14 -1.39 -6.48 3.83
CA GLU A 14 -2.36 -7.10 2.92
C GLU A 14 -3.81 -6.83 3.36
N GLN A 15 -4.08 -6.83 4.67
CA GLN A 15 -5.42 -6.61 5.22
C GLN A 15 -5.90 -5.16 5.16
N ILE A 16 -4.99 -4.18 5.16
CA ILE A 16 -5.40 -2.77 5.10
C ILE A 16 -5.77 -2.31 3.68
N ILE A 17 -5.45 -3.08 2.64
CA ILE A 17 -5.71 -2.69 1.24
C ILE A 17 -7.18 -2.29 1.01
N PRO A 18 -8.18 -3.07 1.42
CA PRO A 18 -9.58 -2.69 1.24
C PRO A 18 -9.98 -1.45 2.03
N LEU A 19 -9.26 -1.13 3.12
CA LEU A 19 -9.50 0.07 3.93
C LEU A 19 -8.94 1.32 3.25
N LEU A 20 -7.84 1.22 2.49
CA LEU A 20 -7.29 2.33 1.69
C LEU A 20 -8.31 2.86 0.68
N LEU A 21 -9.05 1.95 0.05
CA LEU A 21 -10.09 2.29 -0.92
C LEU A 21 -11.32 2.97 -0.30
N ARG A 22 -11.54 2.79 1.01
CA ARG A 22 -12.73 3.31 1.72
C ARG A 22 -12.50 4.63 2.45
N GLY A 23 -11.31 5.22 2.33
CA GLY A 23 -10.93 6.45 3.04
C GLY A 23 -10.17 6.15 4.33
N ASN A 24 -8.94 5.64 4.18
CA ASN A 24 -8.07 5.34 5.31
C ASN A 24 -7.58 6.64 5.99
N PRO A 25 -7.48 6.67 7.33
CA PRO A 25 -6.99 7.84 8.08
C PRO A 25 -5.52 8.19 7.81
N LEU A 26 -4.71 7.23 7.34
CA LEU A 26 -3.30 7.45 7.02
C LEU A 26 -3.10 7.64 5.52
N ALA A 27 -2.31 8.66 5.16
CA ALA A 27 -1.97 8.95 3.78
C ALA A 27 -1.27 7.76 3.11
N LEU A 28 -1.54 7.54 1.82
CA LEU A 28 -0.95 6.45 1.04
C LEU A 28 0.59 6.45 1.06
N SER A 29 1.19 7.63 1.14
CA SER A 29 2.64 7.84 1.28
C SER A 29 3.23 7.18 2.53
N TYR A 30 2.48 7.12 3.63
CA TYR A 30 2.89 6.42 4.85
C TYR A 30 3.04 4.92 4.59
N TRP A 31 2.02 4.31 3.98
CA TRP A 31 2.01 2.88 3.71
C TRP A 31 3.07 2.47 2.69
N ARG A 32 3.28 3.30 1.65
CA ARG A 32 4.36 3.10 0.68
C ARG A 32 5.74 3.10 1.36
N ARG A 33 5.97 4.01 2.30
CA ARG A 33 7.22 4.05 3.10
C ARG A 33 7.37 2.79 3.95
N ARG A 34 6.27 2.26 4.50
CA ARG A 34 6.28 1.02 5.28
C ARG A 34 6.66 -0.18 4.43
N VAL A 35 6.04 -0.36 3.26
CA VAL A 35 6.38 -1.44 2.32
C VAL A 35 7.85 -1.35 1.89
N SER A 36 8.33 -0.14 1.56
CA SER A 36 9.74 0.08 1.21
C SER A 36 10.72 -0.26 2.32
N SER A 37 10.33 -0.06 3.59
CA SER A 37 11.16 -0.43 4.74
C SER A 37 11.25 -1.95 4.92
N LEU A 38 10.18 -2.66 4.56
CA LEU A 38 10.11 -4.13 4.60
C LEU A 38 10.86 -4.80 3.45
N SER A 39 11.09 -4.09 2.34
CA SER A 39 11.88 -4.56 1.19
C SER A 39 13.28 -5.02 1.58
N ALA A 40 13.93 -4.31 2.50
CA ALA A 40 15.27 -4.67 3.00
C ALA A 40 15.29 -6.04 3.71
N GLN A 41 14.14 -6.56 4.09
CA GLN A 41 13.98 -7.77 4.89
C GLN A 41 13.20 -8.87 4.15
N GLN A 42 13.04 -8.73 2.82
CA GLN A 42 12.31 -9.68 1.97
C GLN A 42 12.84 -11.11 2.00
N GLY A 43 14.13 -11.29 2.32
CA GLY A 43 14.77 -12.60 2.45
C GLY A 43 14.44 -13.37 3.72
N LEU A 44 13.69 -12.78 4.66
CA LEU A 44 13.26 -13.46 5.89
C LEU A 44 12.15 -14.48 5.65
N LEU A 45 11.47 -14.43 4.50
CA LEU A 45 10.48 -15.41 4.08
C LEU A 45 10.79 -15.89 2.65
N PRO A 46 10.60 -17.18 2.35
CA PRO A 46 10.78 -17.71 1.01
C PRO A 46 9.88 -17.00 -0.02
N ASP A 47 8.65 -16.65 0.36
CA ASP A 47 7.70 -15.92 -0.49
C ASP A 47 7.68 -14.40 -0.27
N GLY A 48 8.58 -13.88 0.59
CA GLY A 48 8.57 -12.47 1.01
C GLY A 48 8.66 -11.50 -0.16
N ASN A 49 9.56 -11.78 -1.11
CA ASN A 49 9.74 -10.97 -2.31
C ASN A 49 8.48 -10.93 -3.19
N ARG A 50 7.81 -12.07 -3.37
CA ARG A 50 6.59 -12.17 -4.18
C ARG A 50 5.45 -11.37 -3.55
N ARG A 51 5.25 -11.51 -2.23
CA ARG A 51 4.21 -10.78 -1.49
C ARG A 51 4.47 -9.27 -1.50
N LEU A 52 5.70 -8.84 -1.26
CA LEU A 52 6.08 -7.42 -1.30
C LEU A 52 5.89 -6.80 -2.69
N THR A 53 6.28 -7.52 -3.75
CA THR A 53 6.07 -7.05 -5.13
C THR A 53 4.58 -6.85 -5.43
N ARG A 54 3.74 -7.82 -5.02
CA ARG A 54 2.29 -7.72 -5.19
C ARG A 54 1.69 -6.57 -4.40
N LEU A 55 2.15 -6.36 -3.17
CA LEU A 55 1.75 -5.20 -2.37
C LEU A 55 2.08 -3.90 -3.09
N LEU A 56 3.32 -3.73 -3.55
CA LEU A 56 3.72 -2.52 -4.27
C LEU A 56 2.83 -2.23 -5.49
N GLN A 57 2.51 -3.25 -6.29
CA GLN A 57 1.60 -3.11 -7.43
C GLN A 57 0.20 -2.65 -7.01
N VAL A 58 -0.38 -3.28 -5.98
CA VAL A 58 -1.71 -2.91 -5.49
C VAL A 58 -1.72 -1.49 -4.91
N PHE A 59 -0.67 -1.10 -4.16
CA PHE A 59 -0.55 0.26 -3.64
C PHE A 59 -0.48 1.30 -4.77
N GLU A 60 0.23 1.00 -5.87
CA GLU A 60 0.27 1.86 -7.04
C GLU A 60 -1.08 1.94 -7.76
N GLU A 61 -1.80 0.83 -7.89
CA GLU A 61 -3.15 0.82 -8.46
C GLU A 61 -4.15 1.63 -7.61
N VAL A 62 -4.09 1.49 -6.29
CA VAL A 62 -4.87 2.29 -5.35
C VAL A 62 -4.52 3.77 -5.46
N GLU A 63 -3.22 4.12 -5.56
CA GLU A 63 -2.76 5.49 -5.78
C GLU A 63 -3.38 6.08 -7.06
N ARG A 64 -3.29 5.33 -8.17
CA ARG A 64 -3.86 5.73 -9.46
C ARG A 64 -5.38 5.87 -9.38
N ALA A 65 -6.09 4.95 -8.73
CA ALA A 65 -7.54 5.00 -8.59
C ALA A 65 -7.99 6.22 -7.75
N LEU A 66 -7.25 6.57 -6.69
CA LEU A 66 -7.53 7.75 -5.87
C LEU A 66 -7.23 9.06 -6.62
N ILE A 67 -6.17 9.10 -7.43
CA ILE A 67 -5.82 10.27 -8.25
C ILE A 67 -6.81 10.46 -9.40
N LEU A 68 -7.17 9.37 -10.10
CA LEU A 68 -8.10 9.38 -11.24
C LEU A 68 -9.56 9.57 -10.79
N GLY A 69 -9.88 9.17 -9.56
CA GLY A 69 -11.17 9.41 -8.90
C GLY A 69 -11.35 10.83 -8.38
N LYS A 70 -10.38 11.75 -8.57
CA LYS A 70 -10.59 13.16 -8.26
C LYS A 70 -11.63 13.72 -9.24
N PRO A 71 -12.84 14.12 -8.78
CA PRO A 71 -13.76 14.81 -9.65
C PRO A 71 -13.09 16.11 -10.09
N THR A 72 -13.07 16.33 -11.40
CA THR A 72 -12.93 17.64 -12.01
C THR A 72 -14.07 18.55 -11.55
N ALA A 73 -14.04 19.00 -10.30
CA ALA A 73 -14.85 20.11 -9.82
C ALA A 73 -14.08 21.41 -10.08
N GLY A 74 -13.87 21.71 -11.37
CA GLY A 74 -13.45 23.01 -11.87
C GLY A 74 -14.55 23.55 -12.77
N ARG A 75 -15.60 24.08 -12.15
CA ARG A 75 -16.73 24.78 -12.78
C ARG A 75 -16.22 25.85 -13.76
N PRO A 76 -16.64 25.89 -15.04
CA PRO A 76 -16.48 27.10 -15.83
C PRO A 76 -17.60 28.09 -15.44
N PRO A 77 -17.29 29.38 -15.24
CA PRO A 77 -18.31 30.40 -15.07
C PRO A 77 -19.09 30.58 -16.38
N ARG A 78 -20.37 30.89 -16.21
CA ARG A 78 -21.37 31.12 -17.24
C ARG A 78 -21.12 32.43 -17.99
#